data_AF-A0A1A8KQ30-F1
#
_entry.id   AF-A0A1A8KQ30-F1
#
_cell.length_a   1.000
_cell.length_b   1.000
_cell.length_c   1.000
_cell.angle_alpha   90.00
_cell.angle_beta   90.00
_cell.angle_gamma   90.00
#
_symmetry.space_group_name_H-M   'P 1'
#
loop_
_entity.id
_entity.type
_entity.pdbx_description
1 polymer ?
#
loop_
_entity_poly.entity_id
_entity_poly.type
_entity_poly.pdbx_seq_one_letter_code
_entity_poly.pdbx_strand_id
1 'polypeptide(L)'
;SSSVSSDCQAGCATCSALNGCLSCKPRFFFHLELDGIRQRGTCLSSCPRGYFGARSPLISTCTKCKADCASCFSENFCTRCHPGRFLLRGKCESSCPNGLTANTALRECTECPTG
;
A
#
# COMPACT_ATOMS: atom_id res chain seq x y z
N SER A 1 42.63 8.25 -3.38
CA SER A 1 41.68 8.29 -4.50
C SER A 1 40.60 7.25 -4.27
N SER A 2 39.40 7.69 -3.89
CA SER A 2 38.26 6.79 -3.67
C SER A 2 37.09 7.36 -4.45
N SER A 3 37.03 7.02 -5.74
CA SER A 3 35.89 7.26 -6.61
C SER A 3 34.74 6.35 -6.16
N VAL A 4 33.92 6.83 -5.23
CA VAL A 4 32.62 6.21 -4.97
C VAL A 4 31.76 6.50 -6.19
N SER A 5 31.53 5.48 -7.02
CA SER A 5 30.56 5.55 -8.12
C SER A 5 29.26 6.13 -7.59
N SER A 6 28.81 7.22 -8.20
CA SER A 6 27.52 7.87 -7.99
C SER A 6 26.38 6.98 -8.51
N ASP A 7 26.30 5.74 -8.02
CA ASP A 7 25.22 4.83 -8.36
C ASP A 7 24.05 5.11 -7.43
N CYS A 8 22.91 5.42 -8.06
CA CYS A 8 21.64 5.54 -7.35
C CYS A 8 21.35 4.26 -6.55
N GLN A 9 20.56 4.39 -5.49
CA GLN A 9 20.15 3.24 -4.66
C GLN A 9 19.61 2.08 -5.51
N ALA A 10 19.79 0.85 -5.04
CA ALA A 10 19.34 -0.35 -5.75
C ALA A 10 17.87 -0.23 -6.20
N GLY A 11 17.62 -0.55 -7.47
CA GLY A 11 16.29 -0.41 -8.08
C GLY A 11 15.95 0.99 -8.61
N CYS A 12 16.78 2.01 -8.34
CA CYS A 12 16.64 3.35 -8.90
C CYS A 12 17.39 3.49 -10.24
N ALA A 13 16.73 4.09 -11.23
CA ALA A 13 17.30 4.36 -12.55
C ALA A 13 17.90 5.77 -12.65
N THR A 14 17.25 6.78 -12.07
CA THR A 14 17.76 8.15 -11.98
C THR A 14 17.50 8.73 -10.60
N CYS A 15 18.44 9.50 -10.05
CA CYS A 15 18.35 10.06 -8.70
C CYS A 15 18.93 11.47 -8.62
N SER A 16 18.58 12.20 -7.55
CA SER A 16 19.19 13.46 -7.16
C SER A 16 19.53 13.47 -5.67
N ALA A 17 20.49 14.31 -5.29
CA ALA A 17 20.91 14.42 -3.89
C ALA A 17 19.77 14.85 -2.95
N LEU A 18 18.88 15.75 -3.41
CA LEU A 18 17.79 16.32 -2.60
C LEU A 18 16.56 15.40 -2.54
N ASN A 19 16.11 14.89 -3.68
CA ASN A 19 14.83 14.20 -3.79
C ASN A 19 14.98 12.67 -3.74
N GLY A 20 16.20 12.14 -3.62
CA GLY A 20 16.43 10.70 -3.68
C GLY A 20 16.20 10.18 -5.10
N CYS A 21 15.50 9.05 -5.22
CA CYS A 21 15.19 8.48 -6.52
C CYS A 21 14.13 9.29 -7.27
N LEU A 22 14.31 9.47 -8.57
CA LEU A 22 13.39 10.16 -9.48
C LEU A 22 12.65 9.18 -10.40
N SER A 23 13.28 8.06 -10.77
CA SER A 23 12.64 7.00 -11.56
C SER A 23 13.14 5.62 -11.18
N CYS A 24 12.24 4.64 -11.18
CA CYS A 24 12.57 3.26 -10.82
C CYS A 24 12.90 2.42 -12.05
N LYS A 25 13.80 1.44 -11.86
CA LYS A 25 14.02 0.36 -12.82
C LYS A 25 12.73 -0.47 -12.98
N PRO A 26 12.55 -1.18 -14.11
CA PRO A 26 11.42 -2.07 -14.30
C PRO A 26 11.24 -3.05 -13.12
N ARG A 27 9.98 -3.41 -12.81
CA ARG A 27 9.56 -4.29 -11.69
C ARG A 27 9.58 -3.67 -10.30
N PHE A 28 10.16 -2.48 -10.10
CA PHE A 28 10.10 -1.75 -8.83
C PHE A 28 8.91 -0.79 -8.78
N PHE A 29 8.50 -0.45 -7.56
CA PHE A 29 7.47 0.55 -7.27
C PHE A 29 8.10 1.80 -6.67
N PHE A 30 7.74 2.94 -7.21
CA PHE A 30 8.11 4.24 -6.66
C PHE A 30 7.34 4.49 -5.37
N HIS A 31 8.04 4.94 -4.33
CA HIS A 31 7.46 5.31 -3.05
C HIS A 31 8.07 6.60 -2.53
N LEU A 32 7.23 7.52 -2.05
CA LEU A 32 7.68 8.74 -1.37
C LEU A 32 7.78 8.47 0.13
N GLU A 33 9.02 8.41 0.61
CA GLU A 33 9.34 8.30 2.04
C GLU A 33 9.40 9.70 2.66
N LEU A 34 8.76 9.86 3.81
CA LEU A 34 8.72 11.10 4.58
C LEU A 34 9.76 11.02 5.70
N ASP A 35 10.74 11.92 5.68
CA ASP A 35 11.74 12.10 6.73
C ASP A 35 11.64 13.53 7.28
N GLY A 36 10.87 13.68 8.36
CA GLY A 36 10.47 14.98 8.90
C GLY A 36 9.65 15.78 7.89
N ILE A 37 10.20 16.89 7.40
CA ILE A 37 9.58 17.74 6.37
C ILE A 37 10.05 17.39 4.94
N ARG A 38 10.99 16.46 4.79
CA ARG A 38 11.57 16.09 3.50
C ARG A 38 10.82 14.91 2.91
N GLN A 39 10.63 14.94 1.59
CA GLN A 39 10.12 13.81 0.83
C GLN A 39 11.24 13.29 -0.08
N ARG A 40 11.55 11.99 0.03
CA ARG A 40 12.55 11.34 -0.82
C ARG A 40 11.91 10.18 -1.55
N GLY A 41 12.13 10.11 -2.86
CA GLY A 41 11.72 8.99 -3.68
C GLY A 41 12.61 7.78 -3.41
N THR A 42 11.99 6.63 -3.29
CA THR A 42 12.63 5.32 -3.13
C THR A 42 11.97 4.33 -4.08
N CYS A 43 12.69 3.26 -4.42
CA CYS A 43 12.19 2.20 -5.28
C CYS A 43 12.17 0.90 -4.50
N LEU A 44 10.97 0.32 -4.35
CA LEU A 44 10.74 -0.86 -3.54
C LEU A 44 10.31 -2.03 -4.42
N SER A 45 10.75 -3.24 -4.09
CA SER A 45 10.26 -4.47 -4.73
C SER A 45 8.85 -4.86 -4.25
N SER A 46 8.43 -4.36 -3.09
CA SER A 46 7.11 -4.57 -2.51
C SER A 46 6.70 -3.36 -1.68
N CYS A 47 5.43 -2.97 -1.77
CA CYS A 47 4.94 -1.78 -1.08
C CYS A 47 4.80 -2.00 0.43
N PRO A 48 5.02 -0.94 1.24
CA PRO A 48 4.89 -1.02 2.68
C PRO A 48 3.44 -1.25 3.11
N ARG A 49 3.23 -1.63 4.38
CA ARG A 49 1.88 -1.83 4.95
C ARG A 49 1.04 -0.56 4.79
N GLY A 50 -0.23 -0.74 4.44
CA GLY A 50 -1.14 0.37 4.14
C GLY A 50 -0.96 0.96 2.73
N TYR A 51 -0.16 0.32 1.86
CA TYR A 51 -0.02 0.68 0.46
C TYR A 51 -0.20 -0.56 -0.43
N PHE A 52 -0.73 -0.36 -1.64
CA PHE A 52 -0.80 -1.37 -2.69
C PHE A 52 0.05 -0.95 -3.89
N GLY A 53 0.57 -1.93 -4.63
CA GLY A 53 1.35 -1.68 -5.82
C GLY A 53 0.46 -1.38 -7.03
N ALA A 54 0.33 -0.12 -7.40
CA ALA A 54 -0.37 0.30 -8.61
C ALA A 54 0.60 0.26 -9.80
N ARG A 55 0.35 -0.62 -10.77
CA ARG A 55 1.13 -0.69 -12.00
C ARG A 55 0.48 0.16 -13.08
N SER A 56 1.26 1.03 -13.71
CA SER A 56 0.84 1.77 -14.91
C SER A 56 1.89 1.63 -16.02
N PRO A 57 1.53 1.87 -17.29
CA PRO A 57 2.47 1.84 -18.40
C PRO A 57 3.62 2.85 -18.25
N LEU A 58 3.40 3.94 -17.50
CA LEU A 58 4.37 5.00 -17.30
C LEU A 58 5.25 4.73 -16.05
N ILE A 59 4.62 4.47 -14.91
CA ILE A 59 5.31 4.26 -13.63
C ILE A 59 4.52 3.33 -12.72
N SER A 60 5.21 2.37 -12.10
CA SER A 60 4.62 1.59 -11.01
C SER A 60 4.87 2.31 -9.70
N THR A 61 3.83 2.51 -8.89
CA THR A 61 3.90 3.31 -7.65
C THR A 61 3.24 2.57 -6.49
N CYS A 62 3.69 2.84 -5.27
CA CYS A 62 3.01 2.44 -4.06
C CYS A 62 1.94 3.47 -3.71
N THR A 63 0.68 3.08 -3.89
CA THR A 63 -0.48 3.93 -3.62
C THR A 63 -1.05 3.59 -2.25
N LYS A 64 -1.35 4.61 -1.45
CA LYS A 64 -1.90 4.42 -0.10
C LYS A 64 -3.30 3.80 -0.18
N CYS A 65 -3.60 2.88 0.72
CA CYS A 65 -4.95 2.37 0.92
C CYS A 65 -5.90 3.47 1.42
N LYS A 66 -7.20 3.25 1.29
CA LYS A 66 -8.22 4.13 1.89
C LYS A 66 -8.10 4.14 3.42
N ALA A 67 -8.53 5.24 4.03
CA ALA A 67 -8.34 5.51 5.46
C ALA A 67 -8.99 4.48 6.41
N ASP A 68 -10.00 3.76 5.94
CA ASP A 68 -10.73 2.70 6.65
C ASP A 68 -10.09 1.31 6.50
N CYS A 69 -9.05 1.19 5.65
CA CYS A 69 -8.45 -0.06 5.26
C CYS A 69 -6.96 -0.15 5.68
N ALA A 70 -6.64 -1.13 6.52
CA ALA A 70 -5.29 -1.38 7.00
C ALA A 70 -4.39 -2.05 5.95
N SER A 71 -4.97 -2.87 5.08
CA SER A 71 -4.28 -3.52 3.96
C SER A 71 -5.23 -3.72 2.80
N CYS A 72 -4.81 -3.33 1.59
CA CYS A 72 -5.62 -3.40 0.39
C CYS A 72 -4.86 -4.07 -0.76
N PHE A 73 -5.61 -4.72 -1.65
CA PHE A 73 -5.10 -5.25 -2.91
C PHE A 73 -5.17 -4.19 -4.02
N SER A 74 -6.21 -3.36 -4.00
CA SER A 74 -6.40 -2.23 -4.89
C SER A 74 -7.08 -1.09 -4.15
N GLU A 75 -7.21 0.06 -4.79
CA GLU A 75 -7.93 1.22 -4.24
C GLU A 75 -9.34 0.88 -3.74
N ASN A 76 -10.02 -0.07 -4.39
CA ASN A 76 -11.40 -0.44 -4.11
C ASN A 76 -11.55 -1.82 -3.45
N PHE A 77 -10.45 -2.51 -3.18
CA PHE A 77 -10.48 -3.85 -2.59
C PHE A 77 -9.55 -3.93 -1.39
N CYS A 78 -10.16 -3.85 -0.21
CA CYS A 78 -9.51 -4.06 1.07
C CYS A 78 -9.40 -5.56 1.39
N THR A 79 -8.25 -5.97 1.92
CA THR A 79 -8.01 -7.34 2.42
C THR A 79 -7.97 -7.39 3.95
N ARG A 80 -7.80 -6.25 4.62
CA ARG A 80 -7.84 -6.15 6.08
C ARG A 80 -8.28 -4.76 6.53
N CYS A 81 -9.33 -4.71 7.33
CA CYS A 81 -9.83 -3.47 7.91
C CYS A 81 -9.06 -3.05 9.17
N HIS A 82 -9.12 -1.76 9.50
CA HIS A 82 -8.67 -1.28 10.80
C HIS A 82 -9.51 -1.88 11.95
N PRO A 83 -8.97 -1.95 13.18
CA PRO A 83 -9.73 -2.40 14.34
C PRO A 83 -11.04 -1.62 14.51
N GLY A 84 -12.12 -2.31 14.87
CA GLY A 84 -13.46 -1.71 15.01
C GLY A 84 -14.28 -1.66 13.72
N ARG A 85 -13.76 -2.20 12.61
CA ARG A 85 -14.50 -2.35 11.34
C ARG A 85 -14.52 -3.81 10.90
N PHE A 86 -15.53 -4.16 10.10
CA PHE A 86 -15.75 -5.50 9.56
C PHE A 86 -15.56 -5.51 8.05
N LEU A 87 -14.83 -6.50 7.56
CA LEU A 87 -14.60 -6.70 6.13
C LEU A 87 -15.85 -7.32 5.49
N LEU A 88 -16.35 -6.68 4.44
CA LEU A 88 -17.47 -7.15 3.63
C LEU A 88 -17.17 -6.90 2.15
N ARG A 89 -17.03 -7.98 1.36
CA ARG A 89 -16.83 -7.92 -0.11
C ARG A 89 -15.72 -6.94 -0.52
N GLY A 90 -14.61 -6.91 0.21
CA GLY A 90 -13.49 -6.02 -0.06
C GLY A 90 -13.66 -4.58 0.44
N LYS A 91 -14.66 -4.28 1.28
CA LYS A 91 -14.89 -2.96 1.90
C LYS A 91 -14.93 -3.07 3.41
N CYS A 92 -14.66 -1.97 4.10
CA CYS A 92 -14.60 -1.92 5.56
C CYS A 92 -15.77 -1.15 6.15
N GLU A 93 -16.76 -1.88 6.65
CA GLU A 93 -17.96 -1.31 7.23
C GLU A 93 -17.82 -1.16 8.75
N SER A 94 -18.45 -0.14 9.34
CA SER A 94 -18.51 0.02 10.79
C SER A 94 -19.44 -0.99 11.46
N SER A 95 -20.42 -1.50 10.72
CA SER A 95 -21.40 -2.49 11.15
C SER A 95 -21.83 -3.36 9.97
N CYS A 96 -22.13 -4.64 10.21
CA CYS A 96 -22.64 -5.50 9.16
C CYS A 96 -24.07 -5.11 8.77
N PRO A 97 -24.38 -4.99 7.47
CA PRO A 97 -25.72 -4.65 7.01
C PRO A 97 -26.70 -5.81 7.26
N ASN A 98 -28.01 -5.52 7.15
CA ASN A 98 -29.08 -6.47 7.45
C ASN A 98 -28.90 -7.81 6.72
N GLY A 99 -29.05 -8.91 7.46
CA GLY A 99 -28.87 -10.27 6.94
C GLY A 99 -27.46 -10.83 7.11
N LEU A 100 -26.50 -10.05 7.62
CA LEU A 100 -25.15 -10.49 7.96
C LEU A 100 -24.89 -10.32 9.46
N THR A 101 -24.03 -11.18 9.98
CA THR A 101 -23.58 -11.15 11.37
C THR A 101 -22.10 -10.78 11.44
N ALA A 102 -21.75 -10.03 12.48
CA ALA A 102 -20.38 -9.64 12.75
C ALA A 102 -19.61 -10.82 13.37
N ASN A 103 -18.73 -11.44 12.60
CA ASN A 103 -17.78 -12.41 13.12
C ASN A 103 -16.60 -11.66 13.75
N THR A 104 -16.56 -11.57 15.07
CA THR A 104 -15.51 -10.84 15.79
C THR A 104 -14.14 -11.53 15.75
N ALA A 105 -14.10 -12.86 15.59
CA ALA A 105 -12.87 -13.63 15.46
C ALA A 105 -12.17 -13.36 14.11
N LEU A 106 -12.93 -13.36 13.02
CA LEU A 106 -12.42 -13.09 11.67
C LEU A 106 -12.43 -11.59 11.31
N ARG A 107 -13.17 -10.77 12.07
CA ARG A 107 -13.46 -9.35 11.76
C ARG A 107 -14.08 -9.19 10.37
N GLU A 108 -15.02 -10.07 10.07
CA GLU A 108 -15.72 -10.15 8.79
C GLU A 108 -17.23 -10.15 9.00
N CYS A 109 -17.96 -9.69 8.00
CA CYS A 109 -19.41 -9.85 7.95
C CYS A 109 -19.74 -11.16 7.23
N THR A 110 -20.32 -12.11 7.96
CA THR A 110 -20.66 -13.44 7.46
C THR A 110 -22.17 -13.66 7.49
N GLU A 111 -22.69 -14.46 6.56
CA GLU A 111 -24.09 -14.87 6.60
C GLU A 111 -24.37 -15.69 7.86
N CYS A 112 -25.60 -15.63 8.37
CA CYS A 112 -26.03 -16.51 9.46
C CYS A 112 -25.85 -17.96 8.99
N PRO A 113 -25.22 -18.84 9.79
CA PRO A 113 -25.28 -20.27 9.51
C PRO A 113 -26.76 -20.67 9.51
N THR A 114 -27.28 -21.09 8.35
CA THR A 114 -28.59 -21.73 8.25
C THR A 114 -28.52 -23.04 9.03
N GLY A 115 -29.01 -23.02 10.27
CA GLY A 115 -29.30 -24.19 11.07
C GLY A 115 -30.76 -24.58 10.89
#